data_AF-A0A6N7SLR1-F1
#
_entry.id   AF-A0A6N7SLR1-F1
#
_cell.length_a   1.000
_cell.length_b   1.000
_cell.length_c   1.000
_cell.angle_alpha   90.00
_cell.angle_beta   90.00
_cell.angle_gamma   90.00
#
_symmetry.space_group_name_H-M   'P 1'
#
loop_
_entity.id
_entity.type
_entity.pdbx_description
1 polymer ?
#
loop_
_entity_poly.entity_id
_entity_poly.type
_entity_poly.pdbx_seq_one_letter_code
_entity_poly.pdbx_strand_id
1 'polypeptide(L)'
;MGCSDYVKELKYLQIRLDQSNMDEPQIKEALLEKAAEQSTIDVPEDQVQREYTALVQAAKQKIRYEYMAEGKPFYGFPESLYTALESLRAEAYCSVKTELLLQAVIEAEHLEISREELEREGLASAKRLEVTPEMARMFYGDDYGLLKNDLLRRKAIDLIYEHAVLV
;
A
#
# COMPACT_ATOMS: atom_id res chain seq x y z
N MET A 1 19.41 11.43 9.65
CA MET A 1 19.32 9.98 9.87
C MET A 1 18.97 9.35 8.54
N GLY A 2 19.68 8.29 8.13
CA GLY A 2 19.43 7.62 6.85
C GLY A 2 18.37 6.52 7.01
N CYS A 3 17.69 6.15 5.92
CA CYS A 3 16.68 5.08 5.89
C CYS A 3 17.13 3.77 6.57
N SER A 4 18.44 3.49 6.56
CA SER A 4 19.06 2.29 7.17
C SER A 4 18.95 2.22 8.70
N ASP A 5 18.86 3.35 9.41
CA ASP A 5 18.75 3.35 10.88
C ASP A 5 17.35 2.91 11.34
N TYR A 6 16.31 3.21 10.55
CA TYR A 6 14.91 2.87 10.86
C TYR A 6 14.60 1.37 10.75
N VAL A 7 15.33 0.62 9.93
CA VAL A 7 15.12 -0.84 9.82
C VAL A 7 15.79 -1.61 10.93
N LYS A 8 16.85 -1.09 11.52
CA LYS A 8 17.39 -1.68 12.75
C LYS A 8 16.32 -1.69 13.84
N GLU A 9 15.51 -0.63 13.95
CA GLU A 9 14.35 -0.62 14.86
C GLU A 9 13.31 -1.68 14.49
N LEU A 10 13.08 -1.97 13.20
CA LEU A 10 12.14 -3.01 12.74
C LEU A 10 12.53 -4.43 13.14
N LYS A 11 13.82 -4.76 13.14
CA LYS A 11 14.33 -6.06 13.67
C LYS A 11 14.13 -6.21 15.19
N TYR A 12 13.91 -5.10 15.91
CA TYR A 12 13.67 -5.06 17.36
C TYR A 12 12.22 -4.76 17.74
N LEU A 13 11.40 -4.42 16.76
CA LEU A 13 9.96 -4.31 16.85
C LEU A 13 9.39 -5.71 17.01
N GLN A 14 9.49 -6.24 18.24
CA GLN A 14 8.69 -7.37 18.69
C GLN A 14 7.23 -6.90 18.74
N ILE A 15 6.61 -6.76 17.57
CA ILE A 15 5.23 -6.32 17.44
C ILE A 15 4.39 -7.44 18.02
N ARG A 16 3.87 -7.20 19.22
CA ARG A 16 2.92 -8.08 19.88
C ARG A 16 1.53 -7.71 19.39
N LEU A 17 0.90 -8.61 18.66
CA LEU A 17 -0.48 -8.49 18.21
C LEU A 17 -1.27 -9.68 18.74
N ASP A 18 -2.39 -9.41 19.41
CA ASP A 18 -3.40 -10.42 19.74
C ASP A 18 -4.19 -10.71 18.46
N GLN A 19 -4.03 -11.92 17.92
CA GLN A 19 -4.63 -12.35 16.65
C GLN A 19 -6.04 -12.95 16.80
N SER A 20 -6.61 -12.91 18.01
CA SER A 20 -7.89 -13.54 18.31
C SER A 20 -9.00 -13.03 17.36
N ASN A 21 -9.52 -13.92 16.52
CA ASN A 21 -10.55 -13.64 15.50
C ASN A 21 -10.10 -12.78 14.30
N MET A 22 -8.81 -12.75 13.97
CA MET A 22 -8.29 -12.05 12.80
C MET A 22 -7.84 -13.02 11.71
N ASP A 23 -8.20 -12.75 10.46
CA ASP A 23 -7.65 -13.45 9.29
C ASP A 23 -6.27 -12.87 8.92
N GLU A 24 -5.46 -13.62 8.17
CA GLU A 24 -4.09 -13.21 7.77
C GLU A 24 -4.00 -11.79 7.18
N PRO A 25 -4.90 -11.33 6.30
CA PRO A 25 -4.87 -9.95 5.79
C PRO A 25 -5.07 -8.90 6.89
N GLN A 26 -5.96 -9.17 7.84
CA GLN A 26 -6.22 -8.26 8.97
C GLN A 26 -5.04 -8.21 9.92
N ILE A 27 -4.37 -9.35 10.13
CA ILE A 27 -3.14 -9.40 10.92
C ILE A 27 -2.06 -8.54 10.24
N LYS A 28 -1.84 -8.71 8.93
CA LYS A 28 -0.85 -7.92 8.18
C LYS A 28 -1.14 -6.43 8.26
N GLU A 29 -2.40 -6.02 8.11
CA GLU A 29 -2.81 -4.62 8.24
C GLU A 29 -2.51 -4.06 9.64
N ALA A 30 -2.93 -4.77 10.69
CA ALA A 30 -2.67 -4.33 12.07
C ALA A 30 -1.18 -4.32 12.45
N LEU A 31 -0.37 -5.22 11.86
CA LEU A 31 1.08 -5.18 12.02
C LEU A 31 1.69 -3.94 11.37
N LEU A 32 1.23 -3.56 10.17
CA LEU A 32 1.70 -2.35 9.50
C LEU A 32 1.35 -1.10 10.27
N GLU A 33 0.12 -0.99 10.80
CA GLU A 33 -0.29 0.13 11.65
C GLU A 33 0.61 0.23 12.89
N LYS A 34 0.81 -0.88 13.62
CA LYS A 34 1.69 -0.89 14.80
C LYS A 34 3.13 -0.57 14.46
N ALA A 35 3.64 -1.09 13.35
CA ALA A 35 4.99 -0.80 12.89
C ALA A 35 5.13 0.69 12.52
N ALA A 36 4.14 1.26 11.84
CA ALA A 36 4.10 2.67 11.51
C ALA A 36 4.03 3.53 12.78
N GLU A 37 3.20 3.20 13.77
CA GLU A 37 3.10 3.91 15.05
C GLU A 37 4.42 3.95 15.82
N GLN A 38 5.09 2.81 15.92
CA GLN A 38 6.34 2.67 16.66
C GLN A 38 7.57 3.16 15.88
N SER A 39 7.47 3.28 14.55
CA SER A 39 8.57 3.80 13.73
C SER A 39 8.80 5.29 13.99
N THR A 40 10.08 5.64 14.09
CA THR A 40 10.55 7.03 14.24
C THR A 40 10.71 7.77 12.89
N ILE A 41 10.17 7.20 11.81
CA ILE A 41 10.26 7.74 10.44
C ILE A 41 9.58 9.10 10.40
N ASP A 42 10.37 10.11 10.00
CA ASP A 42 9.86 11.46 9.75
C ASP A 42 9.16 11.49 8.39
N VAL A 43 7.92 11.99 8.37
CA VAL A 43 7.05 11.97 7.20
C VAL A 43 7.09 13.34 6.52
N PRO A 44 7.66 13.46 5.31
CA PRO A 44 7.76 14.76 4.65
C PRO A 44 6.38 15.33 4.29
N GLU A 45 6.11 16.57 4.70
CA GLU A 45 4.82 17.23 4.45
C GLU A 45 4.50 17.36 2.95
N ASP A 46 5.51 17.48 2.09
CA ASP A 46 5.32 17.52 0.63
C ASP A 46 4.83 16.17 0.08
N GLN A 47 5.25 15.06 0.67
CA GLN A 47 4.72 13.73 0.34
C GLN A 47 3.28 13.57 0.84
N VAL A 48 2.99 13.98 2.08
CA VAL A 48 1.62 13.97 2.64
C VAL A 48 0.67 14.80 1.79
N GLN A 49 1.11 15.98 1.36
CA GLN A 49 0.28 16.87 0.54
C GLN A 49 0.01 16.27 -0.86
N ARG A 50 1.00 15.59 -1.46
CA ARG A 50 0.81 14.87 -2.73
C ARG A 50 -0.20 13.75 -2.58
N GLU A 51 -0.05 12.92 -1.55
CA GLU A 51 -0.94 11.79 -1.27
C GLU A 51 -2.36 12.27 -0.95
N TYR A 52 -2.49 13.27 -0.07
CA TYR A 52 -3.79 13.89 0.24
C TYR A 52 -4.49 14.40 -1.01
N THR A 53 -3.75 15.07 -1.90
CA THR A 53 -4.30 15.54 -3.17
C THR A 53 -4.79 14.36 -4.02
N ALA A 54 -4.02 13.28 -4.11
CA ALA A 54 -4.41 12.07 -4.83
C ALA A 54 -5.69 11.44 -4.25
N LEU A 55 -5.77 11.28 -2.92
CA LEU A 55 -6.93 10.73 -2.22
C LEU A 55 -8.19 11.59 -2.44
N VAL A 56 -8.07 12.92 -2.34
CA VAL A 56 -9.19 13.83 -2.61
C VAL A 56 -9.66 13.71 -4.07
N GLN A 57 -8.75 13.60 -5.03
CA GLN A 57 -9.14 13.39 -6.43
C GLN A 57 -9.80 12.03 -6.66
N ALA A 58 -9.28 10.97 -6.04
CA ALA A 58 -9.87 9.64 -6.10
C ALA A 58 -11.29 9.62 -5.52
N ALA A 59 -11.51 10.25 -4.37
CA ALA A 59 -12.83 10.39 -3.75
C ALA A 59 -13.81 11.15 -4.65
N LYS A 60 -13.37 12.28 -5.23
CA LYS A 60 -14.17 13.04 -6.20
C LYS A 60 -14.53 12.21 -7.42
N GLN A 61 -13.57 11.45 -7.95
CA GLN A 61 -13.77 10.62 -9.13
C GLN A 61 -14.74 9.47 -8.83
N LYS A 62 -14.63 8.84 -7.66
CA LYS A 62 -15.57 7.80 -7.19
C LYS A 62 -17.00 8.33 -7.15
N ILE A 63 -17.23 9.50 -6.55
CA ILE A 63 -18.55 10.13 -6.51
C ILE A 63 -19.09 10.37 -7.92
N ARG A 64 -18.27 10.89 -8.84
CA ARG A 64 -18.69 11.08 -10.25
C ARG A 64 -19.11 9.78 -10.90
N TYR A 65 -18.37 8.70 -10.68
CA TYR A 65 -18.72 7.38 -11.21
C TYR A 65 -20.00 6.83 -10.58
N GLU A 66 -20.24 7.03 -9.29
CA GLU A 66 -21.49 6.63 -8.63
C GLU A 66 -22.69 7.33 -9.26
N TYR A 67 -22.64 8.65 -9.47
CA TYR A 67 -23.68 9.38 -10.19
C TYR A 67 -23.91 8.84 -11.60
N MET A 68 -22.84 8.57 -12.34
CA MET A 68 -22.91 8.01 -13.69
C MET A 68 -23.53 6.61 -13.69
N ALA A 69 -23.13 5.74 -12.76
CA ALA A 69 -23.65 4.38 -12.61
C ALA A 69 -25.14 4.38 -12.24
N GLU A 70 -25.58 5.37 -11.47
CA GLU A 70 -26.99 5.58 -11.11
C GLU A 70 -27.80 6.31 -12.20
N GLY A 71 -27.17 6.74 -13.30
CA GLY A 71 -27.82 7.51 -14.36
C GLY A 71 -28.28 8.90 -13.92
N LYS A 72 -27.74 9.43 -12.83
CA LYS A 72 -28.08 10.75 -12.28
C LYS A 72 -27.13 11.80 -12.86
N PRO A 73 -27.64 12.99 -13.25
CA PRO A 73 -26.76 14.09 -13.63
C PRO A 73 -25.96 14.57 -12.41
N PHE A 74 -24.71 14.95 -12.64
CA PHE A 74 -23.81 15.39 -11.58
C PHE A 74 -24.20 16.78 -11.07
N TYR A 75 -24.64 16.87 -9.81
CA TYR A 75 -25.07 18.13 -9.19
C TYR A 75 -24.00 18.82 -8.33
N GLY A 76 -22.81 18.22 -8.22
CA GLY A 76 -21.73 18.68 -7.35
C GLY A 76 -21.33 17.64 -6.33
N PHE A 77 -20.42 18.02 -5.43
CA PHE A 77 -19.96 17.15 -4.36
C PHE A 77 -20.81 17.33 -3.10
N PRO A 78 -21.15 16.24 -2.39
CA PRO A 78 -21.93 16.30 -1.17
C PRO A 78 -21.14 16.97 -0.04
N GLU A 79 -21.86 17.52 0.94
CA GLU A 79 -21.25 18.12 2.15
C GLU A 79 -20.39 17.10 2.92
N SER A 80 -20.78 15.82 2.88
CA SER A 80 -20.03 14.72 3.47
C SER A 80 -18.59 14.59 2.95
N LEU A 81 -18.31 15.01 1.71
CA LEU A 81 -16.95 15.03 1.18
C LEU A 81 -16.10 16.08 1.91
N TYR A 82 -16.67 17.25 2.21
CA TYR A 82 -15.97 18.32 2.90
C TYR A 82 -15.68 17.96 4.36
N THR A 83 -16.64 17.30 5.02
CA THR A 83 -16.42 16.77 6.38
C THR A 83 -15.37 15.66 6.42
N ALA A 84 -15.15 14.94 5.31
CA ALA A 84 -14.15 13.89 5.21
C ALA A 84 -12.74 14.41 4.86
N LEU A 85 -12.55 15.69 4.53
CA LEU A 85 -11.23 16.20 4.13
C LEU A 85 -10.19 16.08 5.25
N GLU A 86 -10.58 16.30 6.51
CA GLU A 86 -9.67 16.15 7.65
C GLU A 86 -9.26 14.68 7.84
N SER A 87 -10.20 13.74 7.74
CA SER A 87 -9.89 12.32 7.82
C SER A 87 -9.02 11.86 6.65
N LEU A 88 -9.24 12.38 5.43
CA LEU A 88 -8.40 12.07 4.26
C LEU A 88 -6.96 12.57 4.44
N ARG A 89 -6.75 13.67 5.19
CA ARG A 89 -5.38 14.14 5.48
C ARG A 89 -4.68 13.22 6.48
N ALA A 90 -5.38 12.75 7.51
CA ALA A 90 -4.85 11.76 8.43
C ALA A 90 -4.54 10.44 7.71
N GLU A 91 -5.42 10.00 6.83
CA GLU A 91 -5.22 8.83 5.97
C GLU A 91 -3.99 8.99 5.07
N ALA A 92 -3.82 10.15 4.42
CA ALA A 92 -2.64 10.45 3.60
C ALA A 92 -1.35 10.35 4.41
N TYR A 93 -1.32 10.89 5.63
CA TYR A 93 -0.16 10.81 6.51
C TYR A 93 0.19 9.35 6.83
N CYS A 94 -0.81 8.55 7.23
CA CYS A 94 -0.62 7.13 7.53
C CYS A 94 -0.17 6.32 6.31
N SER A 95 -0.74 6.61 5.13
CA SER A 95 -0.36 6.00 3.84
C SER A 95 1.11 6.26 3.54
N VAL A 96 1.54 7.53 3.54
CA VAL A 96 2.95 7.89 3.28
C VAL A 96 3.88 7.27 4.32
N LYS A 97 3.52 7.29 5.61
CA LYS A 97 4.35 6.68 6.65
C LYS A 97 4.53 5.18 6.42
N THR A 98 3.45 4.47 6.07
CA THR A 98 3.49 3.05 5.74
C THR A 98 4.36 2.77 4.52
N GLU A 99 4.23 3.57 3.46
CA GLU A 99 5.07 3.41 2.26
C GLU A 99 6.55 3.63 2.56
N LEU A 100 6.89 4.67 3.33
CA LEU A 100 8.27 4.92 3.75
C LEU A 100 8.83 3.79 4.62
N LEU A 101 8.00 3.21 5.49
CA LEU A 101 8.36 2.05 6.29
C LEU A 101 8.69 0.84 5.41
N LEU A 102 7.81 0.51 4.47
CA LEU A 102 8.02 -0.61 3.55
C LEU A 102 9.25 -0.41 2.67
N GLN A 103 9.46 0.82 2.18
CA GLN A 103 10.65 1.17 1.40
C GLN A 103 11.93 1.00 2.24
N ALA A 104 11.91 1.41 3.51
CA ALA A 104 13.04 1.20 4.40
C ALA A 104 13.35 -0.31 4.51
N VAL A 105 12.34 -1.15 4.79
CA VAL A 105 12.49 -2.61 4.89
C VAL A 105 13.09 -3.21 3.62
N ILE A 106 12.56 -2.82 2.45
CA ILE A 106 13.06 -3.27 1.14
C ILE A 106 14.55 -2.96 0.99
N GLU A 107 14.96 -1.74 1.32
CA GLU A 107 16.36 -1.30 1.18
C GLU A 107 17.31 -2.02 2.15
N ALA A 108 16.92 -2.16 3.41
CA ALA A 108 17.80 -2.70 4.44
C ALA A 108 17.96 -4.23 4.38
N GLU A 109 16.92 -4.94 3.96
CA GLU A 109 16.98 -6.40 3.77
C GLU A 109 17.34 -6.77 2.32
N HIS A 110 17.62 -5.75 1.48
CA HIS A 110 17.98 -5.91 0.07
C HIS A 110 16.98 -6.79 -0.68
N LEU A 111 15.69 -6.52 -0.48
CA LEU A 111 14.63 -7.28 -1.12
C LEU A 111 14.66 -7.03 -2.63
N GLU A 112 14.74 -8.11 -3.38
CA GLU A 112 14.72 -8.10 -4.84
C GLU A 112 13.62 -9.02 -5.36
N ILE A 113 13.14 -8.70 -6.57
CA ILE A 113 12.22 -9.55 -7.33
C ILE A 113 12.99 -10.07 -8.53
N SER A 114 13.08 -11.39 -8.64
CA SER A 114 13.69 -12.01 -9.81
C SER A 114 12.78 -11.87 -11.03
N ARG A 115 13.36 -11.99 -12.23
CA ARG A 115 12.59 -12.02 -13.47
C ARG A 115 11.56 -13.14 -13.49
N GLU A 116 11.91 -14.31 -12.95
CA GLU A 116 11.03 -15.47 -12.89
C GLU A 116 9.83 -15.21 -11.97
N GLU A 117 10.03 -14.51 -10.86
CA GLU A 117 8.94 -14.09 -9.97
C GLU A 117 8.00 -13.09 -10.63
N LEU A 118 8.55 -12.12 -11.39
CA LEU A 118 7.77 -11.17 -12.19
C LEU A 118 6.94 -11.85 -13.27
N GLU A 119 7.56 -12.74 -14.05
CA GLU A 119 6.87 -13.49 -15.11
C GLU A 119 5.76 -14.37 -14.52
N ARG A 120 6.03 -15.06 -13.41
CA ARG A 120 5.04 -15.87 -12.70
C ARG A 120 3.86 -15.04 -12.21
N GLU A 121 4.08 -13.88 -11.60
CA GLU A 121 2.99 -13.00 -11.16
C GLU A 121 2.23 -12.42 -12.34
N GLY A 122 2.93 -12.03 -13.41
CA GLY A 122 2.30 -11.53 -14.64
C GLY A 122 1.35 -12.55 -15.27
N LEU A 123 1.78 -13.81 -15.36
CA LEU A 123 0.96 -14.92 -15.84
C LEU A 123 -0.20 -15.25 -14.89
N ALA A 124 0.04 -15.21 -13.58
CA ALA A 124 -1.01 -15.38 -12.58
C ALA A 124 -2.06 -14.27 -12.68
N SER A 125 -1.63 -13.02 -12.88
CA SER A 125 -2.51 -11.87 -13.08
C SER A 125 -3.34 -12.01 -14.35
N ALA A 126 -2.72 -12.42 -15.46
CA ALA A 126 -3.43 -12.70 -16.72
C ALA A 126 -4.55 -13.74 -16.52
N LYS A 127 -4.26 -14.82 -15.79
CA LYS A 127 -5.23 -15.85 -15.45
C LYS A 127 -6.38 -15.32 -14.57
N ARG A 128 -6.07 -14.52 -13.54
CA ARG A 128 -7.09 -13.93 -12.65
C ARG A 128 -8.02 -12.96 -13.38
N LEU A 129 -7.47 -12.20 -14.33
CA LEU A 129 -8.22 -11.24 -15.14
C LEU A 129 -8.88 -11.87 -16.37
N GLU A 130 -8.69 -13.18 -16.59
CA GLU A 130 -9.16 -13.92 -17.77
C GLU A 130 -8.71 -13.29 -19.10
N VAL A 131 -7.52 -12.67 -19.12
CA VAL A 131 -6.91 -12.08 -20.31
C VAL A 131 -5.73 -12.92 -20.79
N THR A 132 -5.32 -12.72 -22.04
CA THR A 132 -4.14 -13.41 -22.57
C THR A 132 -2.84 -12.85 -21.97
N PRO A 133 -1.75 -13.64 -21.95
CA PRO A 133 -0.44 -13.16 -21.53
C PRO A 133 0.06 -11.97 -22.34
N GLU A 134 -0.27 -11.87 -23.65
CA GLU A 134 0.07 -10.70 -24.46
C GLU A 134 -0.63 -9.44 -23.96
N MET A 135 -1.93 -9.52 -23.69
CA MET A 135 -2.69 -8.40 -23.14
C MET A 135 -2.12 -7.98 -21.78
N ALA A 136 -1.80 -8.94 -20.91
CA ALA A 136 -1.17 -8.64 -19.62
C ALA A 136 0.18 -7.91 -19.77
N ARG A 137 1.02 -8.29 -20.75
CA ARG A 137 2.26 -7.56 -21.06
C ARG A 137 2.00 -6.14 -21.56
N MET A 138 0.96 -5.93 -22.36
CA MET A 138 0.58 -4.57 -22.78
C MET A 138 0.22 -3.68 -21.58
N PHE A 139 -0.39 -4.25 -20.54
CA PHE A 139 -0.75 -3.51 -19.32
C PHE A 139 0.42 -3.29 -18.36
N TYR A 140 1.28 -4.30 -18.19
CA TYR A 140 2.33 -4.31 -17.15
C TYR A 140 3.75 -4.08 -17.67
N GLY A 141 3.93 -3.93 -18.99
CA GLY A 141 5.22 -3.94 -19.67
C GLY A 141 5.60 -5.35 -20.17
N ASP A 142 6.46 -5.40 -21.19
CA ASP A 142 6.89 -6.66 -21.83
C ASP A 142 7.53 -7.64 -20.83
N ASP A 143 8.22 -7.12 -19.83
CA ASP A 143 8.86 -7.84 -18.72
C ASP A 143 8.02 -7.88 -17.44
N TYR A 144 6.77 -7.41 -17.49
CA TYR A 144 5.90 -7.18 -16.34
C TYR A 144 6.48 -6.22 -15.29
N GLY A 145 7.43 -5.35 -15.66
CA GLY A 145 8.16 -4.50 -14.73
C GLY A 145 7.29 -3.59 -13.85
N LEU A 146 6.08 -3.24 -14.29
CA LEU A 146 5.14 -2.46 -13.46
C LEU A 146 4.66 -3.21 -12.22
N LEU A 147 4.74 -4.54 -12.19
CA LEU A 147 4.39 -5.37 -11.02
C LEU A 147 5.51 -5.41 -9.97
N LYS A 148 6.71 -4.92 -10.30
CA LYS A 148 7.89 -5.05 -9.43
C LYS A 148 7.69 -4.38 -8.08
N ASN A 149 7.18 -3.15 -8.07
CA ASN A 149 6.98 -2.40 -6.83
C ASN A 149 5.92 -3.07 -5.95
N ASP A 150 4.82 -3.54 -6.55
CA ASP A 150 3.76 -4.26 -5.83
C ASP A 150 4.28 -5.56 -5.20
N LEU A 151 5.13 -6.30 -5.92
CA LEU A 151 5.75 -7.52 -5.42
C LEU A 151 6.76 -7.25 -4.31
N LEU A 152 7.58 -6.21 -4.44
CA LEU A 152 8.51 -5.79 -3.38
C LEU A 152 7.75 -5.40 -2.11
N ARG A 153 6.68 -4.63 -2.27
CA ARG A 153 5.80 -4.23 -1.18
C ARG A 153 5.23 -5.46 -0.46
N ARG A 154 4.69 -6.43 -1.20
CA ARG A 154 4.16 -7.68 -0.61
C ARG A 154 5.24 -8.45 0.14
N LYS A 155 6.44 -8.62 -0.45
CA LYS A 155 7.56 -9.28 0.23
C LYS A 155 7.95 -8.57 1.52
N ALA A 156 7.96 -7.24 1.53
CA ALA A 156 8.26 -6.48 2.74
C ALA A 156 7.21 -6.68 3.84
N ILE A 157 5.91 -6.70 3.47
CA ILE A 157 4.82 -6.99 4.41
C ILE A 157 4.93 -8.42 4.94
N ASP A 158 5.20 -9.40 4.08
CA ASP A 158 5.38 -10.80 4.46
C ASP A 158 6.57 -10.95 5.43
N LEU A 159 7.66 -10.24 5.18
CA LEU A 159 8.83 -10.23 6.06
C LEU A 159 8.51 -9.62 7.44
N ILE A 160 7.75 -8.51 7.48
CA ILE A 160 7.26 -7.92 8.75
C ILE A 160 6.38 -8.93 9.50
N TYR A 161 5.51 -9.64 8.79
CA TYR A 161 4.64 -10.67 9.36
C TYR A 161 5.43 -11.85 9.93
N GLU A 162 6.42 -12.37 9.20
CA GLU A 162 7.27 -13.48 9.64
C GLU A 162 8.10 -13.15 10.89
N HIS A 163 8.45 -11.88 11.08
CA HIS A 163 9.19 -11.42 12.26
C HIS A 163 8.30 -10.93 13.41
N ALA A 164 6.99 -10.85 13.23
CA ALA A 164 6.07 -10.42 14.27
C ALA A 164 5.88 -11.50 15.36
N VAL A 165 5.67 -11.05 16.60
CA VAL A 165 5.38 -11.94 17.74
C VAL A 165 3.87 -11.96 17.94
N LEU A 166 3.19 -12.87 17.26
CA LEU A 166 1.75 -13.06 17.43
C LEU A 166 1.47 -13.74 18.77
N VAL A 167 0.60 -13.13 19.59
CA VAL A 167 0.27 -13.59 20.95
C VAL A 167 -1.16 -14.10 20.98
#